data_AF-A0A0S2I726-F1
#
_entry.id   AF-A0A0S2I726-F1
#
_cell.length_a   1.000
_cell.length_b   1.000
_cell.length_c   1.000
_cell.angle_alpha   90.00
_cell.angle_beta   90.00
_cell.angle_gamma   90.00
#
_symmetry.space_group_name_H-M   'P 1'
#
loop_
_entity.id
_entity.type
_entity.pdbx_description
1 polymer ?
#
loop_
_entity_poly.entity_id
_entity_poly.type
_entity_poly.pdbx_seq_one_letter_code
_entity_poly.pdbx_strand_id
1 'polypeptide(L)'
;ETGIRLVHTLMACAEAVQQENLKLAEALVKQIGFLAVSQAGAMRKVATYFAEGLARRIYRLYPDKPLDSSFSDILQMHFYETCPYLKFAHFTANQAILEAFEGKKRVHVIDFSMKQGMQWPALMQALALRPGGPPSFRLTGIGPPSTDNTDHLHEVGWKLAQLAETIHVEFEYRGFVANSLADLDASMLELRDGESVAVNSVFELHSLLARPGGIERVLSAVKDMKPDIVTIVEQEANHNGPVFLDRFTESLHYYST
;
A
#
# COMPACT_ATOMS: atom_id res chain seq x y z
N GLU A 1 22.09 -22.69 -17.08
CA GLU A 1 23.42 -22.47 -16.45
C GLU A 1 23.66 -21.00 -16.08
N THR A 2 23.49 -20.04 -16.99
CA THR A 2 23.67 -18.61 -16.74
C THR A 2 22.74 -18.00 -15.68
N GLY A 3 21.48 -18.44 -15.61
CA GLY A 3 20.53 -17.98 -14.57
C GLY A 3 20.92 -18.40 -13.15
N ILE A 4 21.35 -19.66 -12.96
CA ILE A 4 21.85 -20.15 -11.65
C ILE A 4 23.09 -19.35 -11.25
N ARG A 5 24.01 -19.13 -12.19
CA ARG A 5 25.22 -18.33 -11.95
C ARG A 5 24.86 -16.90 -11.53
N LEU A 6 23.87 -16.29 -12.16
CA LEU A 6 23.38 -14.95 -11.82
C LEU A 6 22.85 -14.88 -10.39
N VAL A 7 22.03 -15.85 -9.97
CA VAL A 7 21.52 -15.92 -8.58
C VAL A 7 22.68 -16.09 -7.59
N HIS A 8 23.64 -16.98 -7.87
CA HIS A 8 24.82 -17.12 -7.00
C HIS A 8 25.65 -15.83 -6.94
N THR A 9 25.82 -15.11 -8.05
CA THR A 9 26.54 -13.83 -8.06
C THR A 9 25.79 -12.75 -7.28
N LEU A 10 24.45 -12.70 -7.35
CA LEU A 10 23.62 -11.81 -6.53
C LEU A 10 23.82 -12.07 -5.03
N MET A 11 23.74 -13.34 -4.62
CA MET A 11 23.93 -13.75 -3.23
C MET A 11 25.35 -13.43 -2.72
N ALA A 12 26.38 -13.76 -3.52
CA ALA A 12 27.77 -13.45 -3.18
C ALA A 12 28.00 -11.93 -3.09
N CYS A 13 27.34 -11.13 -3.94
CA CYS A 13 27.43 -9.68 -3.88
C CYS A 13 26.80 -9.13 -2.60
N ALA A 14 25.63 -9.65 -2.20
CA ALA A 14 24.97 -9.26 -0.96
C ALA A 14 25.81 -9.64 0.26
N GLU A 15 26.42 -10.83 0.26
CA GLU A 15 27.34 -11.26 1.32
C GLU A 15 28.58 -10.35 1.42
N ALA A 16 29.19 -10.00 0.27
CA ALA A 16 30.31 -9.06 0.23
C ALA A 16 29.93 -7.67 0.77
N VAL A 17 28.72 -7.19 0.49
CA VAL A 17 28.19 -5.94 1.06
C VAL A 17 28.00 -6.06 2.58
N GLN A 18 27.47 -7.18 3.07
CA GLN A 18 27.30 -7.41 4.52
C GLN A 18 28.63 -7.43 5.27
N GLN A 19 29.66 -8.03 4.67
CA GLN A 19 31.02 -8.10 5.22
C GLN A 19 31.83 -6.82 5.01
N GLU A 20 31.21 -5.75 4.49
CA GLU A 20 31.86 -4.48 4.14
C GLU A 20 33.02 -4.59 3.15
N ASN A 21 33.10 -5.69 2.38
CA ASN A 21 34.09 -5.89 1.33
C ASN A 21 33.63 -5.20 0.03
N LEU A 22 33.66 -3.85 0.04
CA LEU A 22 33.14 -3.03 -1.05
C LEU A 22 33.87 -3.23 -2.38
N LYS A 23 35.17 -3.56 -2.36
CA LYS A 23 35.94 -3.86 -3.58
C LYS A 23 35.41 -5.10 -4.28
N LEU A 24 35.14 -6.16 -3.53
CA LEU A 24 34.55 -7.39 -4.06
C LEU A 24 33.10 -7.15 -4.50
N ALA A 25 32.31 -6.46 -3.68
CA ALA A 25 30.93 -6.12 -4.01
C ALA A 25 30.83 -5.32 -5.31
N GLU A 26 31.72 -4.35 -5.53
CA GLU A 26 31.76 -3.55 -6.76
C GLU A 26 32.11 -4.41 -8.00
N ALA A 27 33.04 -5.36 -7.86
CA ALA A 27 33.37 -6.28 -8.94
C ALA A 27 32.18 -7.20 -9.27
N LEU A 28 31.51 -7.72 -8.25
CA LEU A 28 30.36 -8.61 -8.39
C LEU A 28 29.14 -7.89 -8.98
N VAL A 29 28.81 -6.67 -8.54
CA VAL A 29 27.67 -5.92 -9.10
C VAL A 29 27.86 -5.57 -10.58
N LYS A 30 29.09 -5.28 -11.01
CA LYS A 30 29.43 -5.12 -12.44
C LYS A 30 29.20 -6.42 -13.21
N GLN A 31 29.65 -7.56 -12.65
CA GLN A 31 29.45 -8.88 -13.25
C GLN A 31 27.95 -9.24 -13.36
N ILE A 32 27.15 -8.93 -12.33
CA ILE A 32 25.70 -9.12 -12.33
C ILE A 32 25.07 -8.37 -13.49
N GLY A 33 25.48 -7.12 -13.76
CA GLY A 33 24.99 -6.35 -14.90
C GLY A 33 25.19 -7.07 -16.24
N PHE A 34 26.39 -7.61 -16.50
CA PHE A 34 26.66 -8.39 -17.71
C PHE A 34 25.81 -9.67 -17.79
N LEU A 35 25.68 -10.39 -16.67
CA LEU A 35 24.89 -11.61 -16.60
C LEU A 35 23.40 -11.34 -16.80
N ALA A 36 22.86 -10.26 -16.25
CA ALA A 36 21.45 -9.87 -16.38
C ALA A 36 21.08 -9.54 -17.83
N VAL A 37 21.97 -8.87 -18.58
CA VAL A 37 21.75 -8.58 -20.02
C VAL A 37 21.58 -9.84 -20.84
N SER A 38 22.24 -10.94 -20.46
CA SER A 38 22.12 -12.24 -21.13
C SER A 38 20.86 -13.02 -20.78
N GLN A 39 20.05 -12.55 -19.82
CA GLN A 39 18.78 -13.17 -19.45
C GLN A 39 17.61 -12.58 -20.24
N ALA A 40 16.49 -13.31 -20.26
CA ALA A 40 15.22 -12.85 -20.83
C ALA A 40 14.11 -12.87 -19.77
N GLY A 41 13.01 -12.16 -20.04
CA GLY A 41 11.79 -12.21 -19.23
C GLY A 41 11.97 -11.74 -17.78
N ALA A 42 11.29 -12.42 -16.86
CA ALA A 42 11.23 -12.06 -15.45
C ALA A 42 12.61 -12.06 -14.77
N MET A 43 13.45 -13.06 -15.07
CA MET A 43 14.78 -13.16 -14.46
C MET A 43 15.66 -11.95 -14.76
N ARG A 44 15.63 -11.44 -16.00
CA ARG A 44 16.34 -10.19 -16.35
C ARG A 44 15.83 -9.01 -15.53
N LYS A 45 14.51 -8.87 -15.39
CA LYS A 45 13.89 -7.77 -14.62
C LYS A 45 14.30 -7.83 -13.14
N VAL A 46 14.09 -8.96 -12.48
CA VAL A 46 14.43 -9.16 -11.06
C VAL A 46 15.91 -8.88 -10.84
N ALA A 47 16.79 -9.52 -11.60
CA ALA A 47 18.23 -9.31 -11.43
C ALA A 47 18.66 -7.86 -11.67
N THR A 48 18.03 -7.16 -12.62
CA THR A 48 18.34 -5.74 -12.90
C THR A 48 18.00 -4.87 -11.69
N TYR A 49 16.79 -5.00 -11.13
CA TYR A 49 16.38 -4.20 -9.97
C TYR A 49 17.16 -4.55 -8.69
N PHE A 50 17.48 -5.83 -8.46
CA PHE A 50 18.34 -6.22 -7.35
C PHE A 50 19.78 -5.72 -7.51
N ALA A 51 20.33 -5.76 -8.72
CA ALA A 51 21.65 -5.18 -9.01
C ALA A 51 21.67 -3.67 -8.77
N GLU A 52 20.63 -2.97 -9.17
CA GLU A 52 20.48 -1.54 -8.92
C GLU A 52 20.37 -1.23 -7.42
N GLY A 53 19.56 -2.00 -6.67
CA GLY A 53 19.47 -1.88 -5.21
C GLY A 53 20.81 -2.10 -4.50
N LEU A 54 21.57 -3.13 -4.92
CA LEU A 54 22.93 -3.39 -4.44
C LEU A 54 23.88 -2.24 -4.78
N ALA A 55 23.88 -1.76 -6.02
CA ALA A 55 24.72 -0.65 -6.45
C ALA A 55 24.43 0.62 -5.63
N ARG A 56 23.15 0.98 -5.45
CA ARG A 56 22.74 2.10 -4.60
C ARG A 56 23.25 1.94 -3.17
N ARG A 57 23.17 0.74 -2.59
CA ARG A 57 23.72 0.47 -1.25
C ARG A 57 25.24 0.58 -1.19
N ILE A 58 25.96 0.03 -2.17
CA ILE A 58 27.44 0.10 -2.27
C ILE A 58 27.90 1.56 -2.34
N TYR A 59 27.25 2.36 -3.19
CA TYR A 59 27.59 3.77 -3.39
C TYR A 59 26.89 4.72 -2.40
N ARG A 60 26.12 4.19 -1.44
CA ARG A 60 25.36 4.95 -0.43
C ARG A 60 24.42 6.00 -1.04
N LEU A 61 23.76 5.66 -2.13
CA LEU A 61 22.76 6.47 -2.81
C LEU A 61 21.37 6.13 -2.30
N TYR A 62 20.76 7.05 -1.56
CA TYR A 62 19.44 6.90 -0.96
C TYR A 62 18.55 8.07 -1.41
N PRO A 63 17.82 7.94 -2.53
CA PRO A 63 16.95 9.01 -3.00
C PRO A 63 15.76 9.19 -2.05
N ASP A 64 15.44 10.44 -1.71
CA ASP A 64 14.32 10.78 -0.81
C ASP A 64 12.94 10.43 -1.40
N LYS A 65 12.82 10.42 -2.74
CA LYS A 65 11.62 10.00 -3.48
C LYS A 65 12.03 9.07 -4.62
N PRO A 66 11.89 7.74 -4.46
CA PRO A 66 12.38 6.78 -5.44
C PRO A 66 11.51 6.72 -6.71
N LEU A 67 10.28 7.22 -6.68
CA LEU A 67 9.40 7.36 -7.85
C LEU A 67 8.89 8.81 -7.98
N ASP A 68 8.75 9.23 -9.24
CA ASP A 68 7.97 10.41 -9.60
C ASP A 68 6.48 10.13 -9.37
N SER A 69 5.81 11.00 -8.61
CA SER A 69 4.38 10.88 -8.28
C SER A 69 3.50 10.91 -9.53
N SER A 70 3.95 11.58 -10.61
CA SER A 70 3.19 11.71 -11.85
C SER A 70 2.87 10.38 -12.55
N PHE A 71 3.70 9.35 -12.34
CA PHE A 71 3.50 8.01 -12.90
C PHE A 71 2.84 7.03 -11.92
N SER A 72 2.81 7.37 -10.63
CA SER A 72 2.34 6.47 -9.57
C SER A 72 0.89 6.04 -9.80
N ASP A 73 0.03 6.98 -10.21
CA ASP A 73 -1.39 6.74 -10.41
C ASP A 73 -1.68 5.80 -11.58
N ILE A 74 -0.99 6.03 -12.70
CA ILE A 74 -1.10 5.19 -13.90
C ILE A 74 -0.58 3.77 -13.60
N LEU A 75 0.55 3.66 -12.91
CA LEU A 75 1.11 2.37 -12.51
C LEU A 75 0.19 1.63 -11.54
N GLN A 76 -0.43 2.33 -10.59
CA GLN A 76 -1.40 1.75 -9.68
C GLN A 76 -2.62 1.23 -10.44
N MET A 77 -3.16 2.00 -11.39
CA MET A 77 -4.30 1.59 -12.22
C MET A 77 -3.96 0.33 -13.03
N HIS A 78 -2.81 0.31 -13.70
CA HIS A 78 -2.37 -0.88 -14.44
C HIS A 78 -2.14 -2.09 -13.53
N PHE A 79 -1.58 -1.90 -12.33
CA PHE A 79 -1.44 -2.98 -11.36
C PHE A 79 -2.80 -3.53 -10.92
N TYR A 80 -3.78 -2.66 -10.67
CA TYR A 80 -5.15 -3.06 -10.35
C TYR A 80 -5.83 -3.82 -11.49
N GLU A 81 -5.59 -3.41 -12.74
CA GLU A 81 -6.18 -4.05 -13.93
C GLU A 81 -5.56 -5.42 -14.20
N THR A 82 -4.24 -5.51 -14.12
CA THR A 82 -3.47 -6.69 -14.55
C THR A 82 -3.28 -7.76 -13.48
N CYS A 83 -3.29 -7.39 -12.19
CA CYS A 83 -3.06 -8.32 -11.09
C CYS A 83 -4.30 -8.47 -10.19
N PRO A 84 -4.61 -9.69 -9.71
CA PRO A 84 -5.79 -9.92 -8.89
C PRO A 84 -5.62 -9.48 -7.43
N TYR A 85 -4.39 -9.22 -6.96
CA TYR A 85 -4.08 -9.03 -5.54
C TYR A 85 -4.89 -7.90 -4.89
N LEU A 86 -4.91 -6.70 -5.49
CA LEU A 86 -5.67 -5.58 -4.95
C LEU A 86 -7.18 -5.78 -5.07
N LYS A 87 -7.66 -6.38 -6.17
CA LYS A 87 -9.08 -6.68 -6.36
C LYS A 87 -9.57 -7.68 -5.31
N PHE A 88 -8.79 -8.72 -5.05
CA PHE A 88 -9.05 -9.70 -4.00
C PHE A 88 -9.11 -9.03 -2.63
N ALA A 89 -8.07 -8.25 -2.29
CA ALA A 89 -8.01 -7.49 -1.05
C ALA A 89 -9.22 -6.58 -0.84
N HIS A 90 -9.55 -5.77 -1.84
CA HIS A 90 -10.72 -4.87 -1.80
C HIS A 90 -12.03 -5.64 -1.68
N PHE A 91 -12.21 -6.73 -2.43
CA PHE A 91 -13.41 -7.55 -2.36
C PHE A 91 -13.59 -8.16 -0.97
N THR A 92 -12.54 -8.77 -0.42
CA THR A 92 -12.56 -9.38 0.91
C THR A 92 -12.81 -8.34 2.01
N ALA A 93 -12.14 -7.19 1.95
CA ALA A 93 -12.37 -6.11 2.90
C ALA A 93 -13.79 -5.54 2.80
N ASN A 94 -14.28 -5.29 1.59
CA ASN A 94 -15.65 -4.80 1.36
C ASN A 94 -16.69 -5.80 1.86
N GLN A 95 -16.48 -7.10 1.67
CA GLN A 95 -17.40 -8.12 2.18
C GLN A 95 -17.48 -8.10 3.71
N ALA A 96 -16.33 -8.04 4.38
CA ALA A 96 -16.29 -7.96 5.84
C ALA A 96 -16.93 -6.66 6.38
N ILE A 97 -16.69 -5.53 5.71
CA ILE A 97 -17.32 -4.24 6.03
C ILE A 97 -18.84 -4.30 5.83
N LEU A 98 -19.30 -4.90 4.73
CA LEU A 98 -20.72 -5.04 4.42
C LEU A 98 -21.46 -5.85 5.48
N GLU A 99 -20.84 -6.95 5.94
CA GLU A 99 -21.36 -7.78 7.04
C GLU A 99 -21.43 -7.00 8.35
N ALA A 100 -20.38 -6.25 8.71
CA ALA A 100 -20.39 -5.40 9.90
C ALA A 100 -21.46 -4.29 9.86
N PHE A 101 -21.82 -3.84 8.66
CA PHE A 101 -22.83 -2.80 8.42
C PHE A 101 -24.25 -3.33 8.24
N GLU A 102 -24.48 -4.65 8.42
CA GLU A 102 -25.82 -5.23 8.31
C GLU A 102 -26.82 -4.57 9.28
N GLY A 103 -27.97 -4.15 8.75
CA GLY A 103 -29.04 -3.48 9.52
C GLY A 103 -28.73 -2.06 10.02
N LYS A 104 -27.52 -1.53 9.80
CA LYS A 104 -27.12 -0.18 10.24
C LYS A 104 -27.68 0.89 9.30
N LYS A 105 -28.22 1.98 9.85
CA LYS A 105 -28.80 3.08 9.04
C LYS A 105 -27.80 4.17 8.64
N ARG A 106 -26.73 4.33 9.42
CA ARG A 106 -25.67 5.32 9.22
C ARG A 106 -24.34 4.61 9.36
N VAL A 107 -23.51 4.67 8.33
CA VAL A 107 -22.26 3.92 8.27
C VAL A 107 -21.12 4.83 7.82
N HIS A 108 -19.95 4.67 8.43
CA HIS A 108 -18.75 5.45 8.17
C HIS A 108 -17.57 4.54 7.92
N VAL A 109 -16.95 4.71 6.76
CA VAL A 109 -15.66 4.09 6.48
C VAL A 109 -14.57 5.15 6.64
N ILE A 110 -13.54 4.81 7.42
CA ILE A 110 -12.28 5.55 7.49
C ILE A 110 -11.25 4.73 6.72
N ASP A 111 -10.86 5.21 5.55
CA ASP A 111 -9.86 4.59 4.69
C ASP A 111 -8.50 5.24 4.91
N PHE A 112 -7.54 4.46 5.40
CA PHE A 112 -6.18 4.93 5.63
C PHE A 112 -5.39 5.13 4.33
N SER A 113 -5.92 4.70 3.17
CA SER A 113 -5.24 4.78 1.89
C SER A 113 -6.17 5.10 0.73
N MET A 114 -6.66 6.33 0.68
CA MET A 114 -7.66 6.73 -0.31
C MET A 114 -7.18 6.49 -1.75
N LYS A 115 -5.92 6.85 -2.05
CA LYS A 115 -5.30 6.72 -3.39
C LYS A 115 -6.32 7.15 -4.48
N GLN A 116 -6.51 6.35 -5.53
CA GLN A 116 -7.50 6.57 -6.59
C GLN A 116 -8.94 6.16 -6.24
N GLY A 117 -9.20 5.66 -5.03
CA GLY A 117 -10.54 5.28 -4.56
C GLY A 117 -11.18 4.05 -5.22
N MET A 118 -10.38 3.21 -5.86
CA MET A 118 -10.86 2.05 -6.65
C MET A 118 -11.64 0.99 -5.84
N GLN A 119 -11.53 0.97 -4.51
CA GLN A 119 -12.24 0.02 -3.64
C GLN A 119 -13.73 0.36 -3.48
N TRP A 120 -14.04 1.65 -3.39
CA TRP A 120 -15.33 2.12 -2.86
C TRP A 120 -16.53 2.06 -3.80
N PRO A 121 -16.39 2.14 -5.15
CA PRO A 121 -17.51 1.95 -6.06
C PRO A 121 -18.26 0.62 -5.84
N ALA A 122 -17.51 -0.47 -5.63
CA ALA A 122 -18.09 -1.79 -5.41
C ALA A 122 -18.84 -1.88 -4.07
N LEU A 123 -18.28 -1.32 -2.99
CA LEU A 123 -18.96 -1.27 -1.69
C LEU A 123 -20.25 -0.44 -1.78
N MET A 124 -20.18 0.73 -2.43
CA MET A 124 -21.33 1.63 -2.56
C MET A 124 -22.48 0.98 -3.34
N GLN A 125 -22.18 0.25 -4.40
CA GLN A 125 -23.16 -0.57 -5.14
C GLN A 125 -23.77 -1.66 -4.25
N ALA A 126 -22.97 -2.35 -3.44
CA ALA A 126 -23.46 -3.37 -2.53
C ALA A 126 -24.38 -2.78 -1.44
N LEU A 127 -24.02 -1.60 -0.90
CA LEU A 127 -24.85 -0.87 0.06
C LEU A 127 -26.18 -0.42 -0.56
N ALA A 128 -26.18 0.03 -1.82
CA ALA A 128 -27.39 0.41 -2.56
C ALA A 128 -28.40 -0.74 -2.72
N LEU A 129 -27.89 -1.96 -2.87
CA LEU A 129 -28.70 -3.17 -3.10
C LEU A 129 -29.11 -3.90 -1.80
N ARG A 130 -28.74 -3.36 -0.63
CA ARG A 130 -29.01 -4.00 0.66
C ARG A 130 -30.52 -4.13 0.92
N PRO A 131 -30.99 -5.24 1.52
CA PRO A 131 -32.35 -5.34 2.03
C PRO A 131 -32.69 -4.21 3.00
N GLY A 132 -33.84 -3.56 2.82
CA GLY A 132 -34.23 -2.38 3.60
C GLY A 132 -33.70 -1.05 3.08
N GLY A 133 -32.95 -1.06 1.97
CA GLY A 133 -32.46 0.12 1.27
C GLY A 133 -31.06 0.59 1.73
N PRO A 134 -30.47 1.54 0.98
CA PRO A 134 -29.16 2.09 1.29
C PRO A 134 -29.13 2.79 2.65
N PRO A 135 -28.06 2.65 3.43
CA PRO A 135 -27.80 3.53 4.57
C PRO A 135 -27.33 4.91 4.08
N SER A 136 -27.31 5.89 4.99
CA SER A 136 -26.45 7.06 4.84
C SER A 136 -25.00 6.60 4.97
N PHE A 137 -24.17 6.91 3.97
CA PHE A 137 -22.80 6.44 3.85
C PHE A 137 -21.83 7.61 3.90
N ARG A 138 -20.95 7.60 4.90
CA ARG A 138 -19.85 8.53 5.02
C ARG A 138 -18.53 7.83 4.71
N LEU A 139 -17.68 8.49 3.93
CA LEU A 139 -16.33 8.02 3.65
C LEU A 139 -15.31 9.11 4.01
N THR A 140 -14.37 8.78 4.89
CA THR A 140 -13.19 9.59 5.16
C THR A 140 -11.99 8.95 4.51
N GLY A 141 -11.43 9.60 3.49
CA GLY A 141 -10.25 9.14 2.76
C GLY A 141 -9.00 9.86 3.23
N ILE A 142 -8.02 9.10 3.73
CA ILE A 142 -6.73 9.65 4.17
C ILE A 142 -5.70 9.49 3.06
N GLY A 143 -4.89 10.53 2.84
CA GLY A 143 -3.79 10.49 1.88
C GLY A 143 -2.71 11.54 2.15
N PRO A 144 -1.54 11.40 1.52
CA PRO A 144 -0.47 12.37 1.63
C PRO A 144 -0.83 13.70 0.96
N PRO A 145 -0.17 14.81 1.33
CA PRO A 145 -0.31 16.06 0.61
C PRO A 145 0.14 15.89 -0.85
N SER A 146 -0.58 16.52 -1.76
CA SER A 146 -0.24 16.48 -3.17
C SER A 146 1.09 17.19 -3.46
N THR A 147 1.85 16.66 -4.42
CA THR A 147 3.16 17.19 -4.81
C THR A 147 3.09 18.25 -5.91
N ASP A 148 1.98 18.36 -6.63
CA ASP A 148 1.79 19.21 -7.81
C ASP A 148 0.74 20.31 -7.60
N ASN A 149 0.43 20.62 -6.33
CA ASN A 149 -0.62 21.57 -5.90
C ASN A 149 -2.04 21.22 -6.38
N THR A 150 -2.30 20.00 -6.85
CA THR A 150 -3.66 19.50 -7.09
C THR A 150 -4.31 19.02 -5.79
N ASP A 151 -5.64 19.02 -5.72
CA ASP A 151 -6.38 18.41 -4.61
C ASP A 151 -6.91 17.04 -5.03
N HIS A 152 -5.99 16.07 -5.10
CA HIS A 152 -6.30 14.71 -5.54
C HIS A 152 -7.40 14.04 -4.69
N LEU A 153 -7.36 14.23 -3.37
CA LEU A 153 -8.38 13.67 -2.47
C LEU A 153 -9.76 14.25 -2.76
N HIS A 154 -9.86 15.54 -3.08
CA HIS A 154 -11.12 16.16 -3.48
C HIS A 154 -11.65 15.60 -4.80
N GLU A 155 -10.78 15.42 -5.81
CA GLU A 155 -11.18 14.85 -7.10
C GLU A 155 -11.75 13.43 -6.98
N VAL A 156 -11.12 12.59 -6.16
CA VAL A 156 -11.63 11.24 -5.90
C VAL A 156 -12.98 11.28 -5.19
N GLY A 157 -13.11 12.14 -4.17
CA GLY A 157 -14.37 12.37 -3.48
C GLY A 157 -15.50 12.81 -4.41
N TRP A 158 -15.21 13.73 -5.32
CA TRP A 158 -16.17 14.23 -6.30
C TRP A 158 -16.66 13.13 -7.24
N LYS A 159 -15.76 12.31 -7.78
CA LYS A 159 -16.12 11.16 -8.64
C LYS A 159 -16.98 10.14 -7.89
N LEU A 160 -16.67 9.87 -6.62
CA LEU A 160 -17.47 8.97 -5.78
C LEU A 160 -18.86 9.55 -5.49
N ALA A 161 -18.97 10.85 -5.27
CA ALA A 161 -20.25 11.52 -5.05
C ALA A 161 -21.17 11.46 -6.30
N GLN A 162 -20.62 11.61 -7.50
CA GLN A 162 -21.37 11.43 -8.75
C GLN A 162 -21.92 10.01 -8.91
N LEU A 163 -21.10 9.01 -8.55
CA LEU A 163 -21.56 7.63 -8.54
C LEU A 163 -22.69 7.45 -7.53
N ALA A 164 -22.53 7.95 -6.30
CA ALA A 164 -23.53 7.84 -5.24
C ALA A 164 -24.88 8.42 -5.65
N GLU A 165 -24.87 9.59 -6.29
CA GLU A 165 -26.07 10.24 -6.83
C GLU A 165 -26.78 9.36 -7.87
N THR A 166 -26.00 8.76 -8.78
CA THR A 166 -26.51 7.88 -9.85
C THR A 166 -27.19 6.62 -9.29
N ILE A 167 -26.75 6.12 -8.13
CA ILE A 167 -27.31 4.93 -7.49
C ILE A 167 -28.15 5.24 -6.24
N HIS A 168 -28.50 6.52 -6.03
CA HIS A 168 -29.36 7.01 -4.97
C HIS A 168 -28.91 6.62 -3.54
N VAL A 169 -27.61 6.68 -3.28
CA VAL A 169 -27.02 6.53 -1.94
C VAL A 169 -26.79 7.93 -1.35
N GLU A 170 -27.33 8.18 -0.15
CA GLU A 170 -26.99 9.39 0.62
C GLU A 170 -25.51 9.30 1.02
N PHE A 171 -24.67 10.15 0.43
CA PHE A 171 -23.21 10.04 0.53
C PHE A 171 -22.56 11.34 1.01
N GLU A 172 -21.65 11.21 1.97
CA GLU A 172 -20.78 12.29 2.44
C GLU A 172 -19.32 11.85 2.31
N TYR A 173 -18.48 12.68 1.69
CA TYR A 173 -17.05 12.44 1.59
C TYR A 173 -16.23 13.50 2.32
N ARG A 174 -15.18 13.05 3.00
CA ARG A 174 -14.16 13.92 3.60
C ARG A 174 -12.76 13.43 3.24
N GLY A 175 -12.02 14.22 2.47
CA GLY A 175 -10.58 14.02 2.29
C GLY A 175 -9.82 14.53 3.51
N PHE A 176 -8.89 13.73 4.04
CA PHE A 176 -8.04 14.10 5.17
C PHE A 176 -6.57 13.98 4.77
N VAL A 177 -5.87 15.11 4.73
CA VAL A 177 -4.45 15.15 4.36
C VAL A 177 -3.59 14.87 5.59
N ALA A 178 -2.74 13.85 5.51
CA ALA A 178 -1.78 13.50 6.56
C ALA A 178 -0.44 13.05 5.96
N ASN A 179 0.67 13.53 6.53
CA ASN A 179 2.00 13.06 6.13
C ASN A 179 2.27 11.62 6.60
N SER A 180 1.67 11.22 7.71
CA SER A 180 1.79 9.89 8.29
C SER A 180 0.52 9.56 9.06
N LEU A 181 0.07 8.30 8.99
CA LEU A 181 -1.05 7.83 9.80
C LEU A 181 -0.73 7.90 11.31
N ALA A 182 0.55 7.84 11.70
CA ALA A 182 0.96 7.96 13.09
C ALA A 182 0.73 9.36 13.69
N ASP A 183 0.36 10.35 12.88
CA ASP A 183 -0.03 11.70 13.32
C ASP A 183 -1.56 11.84 13.47
N LEU A 184 -2.33 10.79 13.19
CA LEU A 184 -3.78 10.79 13.33
C LEU A 184 -4.20 10.67 14.79
N ASP A 185 -5.22 11.43 15.14
CA ASP A 185 -5.98 11.29 16.38
C ASP A 185 -7.46 11.08 16.04
N ALA A 186 -8.16 10.26 16.81
CA ALA A 186 -9.58 9.94 16.58
C ALA A 186 -10.47 11.19 16.58
N SER A 187 -10.13 12.22 17.38
CA SER A 187 -10.88 13.49 17.43
C SER A 187 -10.84 14.27 16.11
N MET A 188 -9.83 14.05 15.27
CA MET A 188 -9.71 14.71 13.97
C MET A 188 -10.73 14.20 12.96
N LEU A 189 -11.25 12.99 13.15
CA LEU A 189 -12.08 12.28 12.18
C LEU A 189 -13.58 12.57 12.32
N GLU A 190 -13.97 13.46 13.24
CA GLU A 190 -15.35 13.91 13.43
C GLU A 190 -16.36 12.76 13.56
N LEU A 191 -16.05 11.77 14.41
CA LEU A 191 -16.93 10.62 14.66
C LEU A 191 -18.29 11.08 15.20
N ARG A 192 -19.38 10.46 14.73
CA ARG A 192 -20.75 10.85 15.07
C ARG A 192 -21.47 9.78 15.89
N ASP A 193 -22.25 10.22 16.87
CA ASP A 193 -23.03 9.29 17.69
C ASP A 193 -24.07 8.50 16.89
N GLY A 194 -24.05 7.18 17.08
CA GLY A 194 -24.94 6.22 16.42
C GLY A 194 -24.66 6.01 14.92
N GLU A 195 -23.45 6.36 14.48
CA GLU A 195 -22.85 5.92 13.23
C GLU A 195 -22.06 4.62 13.48
N SER A 196 -22.18 3.66 12.57
CA SER A 196 -21.41 2.40 12.60
C SER A 196 -20.09 2.61 11.86
N VAL A 197 -18.95 2.36 12.48
CA VAL A 197 -17.64 2.76 11.96
C VAL A 197 -16.83 1.55 11.53
N ALA A 198 -16.28 1.58 10.33
CA ALA A 198 -15.28 0.64 9.84
C ALA A 198 -13.97 1.37 9.54
N VAL A 199 -12.84 0.80 9.96
CA VAL A 199 -11.51 1.28 9.60
C VAL A 199 -10.91 0.33 8.57
N ASN A 200 -10.43 0.85 7.45
CA ASN A 200 -9.82 0.08 6.37
C ASN A 200 -8.37 0.51 6.15
N SER A 201 -7.46 -0.45 6.16
CA SER A 201 -6.03 -0.24 5.91
C SER A 201 -5.52 -1.24 4.88
N VAL A 202 -5.06 -0.72 3.73
CA VAL A 202 -4.53 -1.52 2.62
C VAL A 202 -3.11 -1.09 2.29
N PHE A 203 -2.13 -1.91 2.71
CA PHE A 203 -0.70 -1.71 2.53
C PHE A 203 -0.18 -0.40 3.14
N GLU A 204 -0.53 -0.11 4.39
CA GLU A 204 -0.14 1.14 5.05
C GLU A 204 0.61 0.92 6.37
N LEU A 205 0.32 -0.14 7.12
CA LEU A 205 0.91 -0.37 8.44
C LEU A 205 2.40 -0.70 8.35
N HIS A 206 2.85 -1.40 7.30
CA HIS A 206 4.27 -1.73 7.15
C HIS A 206 5.15 -0.45 7.04
N SER A 207 4.61 0.63 6.46
CA SER A 207 5.34 1.91 6.34
C SER A 207 5.63 2.54 7.71
N LEU A 208 4.78 2.28 8.70
CA LEU A 208 4.90 2.80 10.06
C LEU A 208 6.08 2.20 10.82
N LEU A 209 6.59 1.04 10.38
CA LEU A 209 7.79 0.42 10.97
C LEU A 209 9.04 1.30 10.82
N ALA A 210 9.06 2.22 9.86
CA ALA A 210 10.14 3.18 9.71
C ALA A 210 10.16 4.25 10.84
N ARG A 211 9.07 4.39 11.60
CA ARG A 211 8.93 5.36 12.68
C ARG A 211 8.73 4.62 14.01
N PRO A 212 9.64 4.77 15.00
CA PRO A 212 9.48 4.14 16.31
C PRO A 212 8.12 4.47 16.95
N GLY A 213 7.39 3.44 17.38
CA GLY A 213 6.06 3.56 17.96
C GLY A 213 4.94 3.86 16.97
N GLY A 214 5.21 3.84 15.64
CA GLY A 214 4.26 4.25 14.61
C GLY A 214 3.00 3.38 14.59
N ILE A 215 3.17 2.06 14.65
CA ILE A 215 2.06 1.11 14.69
C ILE A 215 1.24 1.30 15.95
N GLU A 216 1.88 1.41 17.11
CA GLU A 216 1.23 1.55 18.41
C GLU A 216 0.37 2.81 18.48
N ARG A 217 0.86 3.93 17.93
CA ARG A 217 0.08 5.17 17.82
C ARG A 217 -1.16 4.99 16.96
N VAL A 218 -1.01 4.41 15.76
CA VAL A 218 -2.14 4.17 14.85
C VAL A 218 -3.16 3.23 15.47
N LEU A 219 -2.73 2.10 16.06
CA LEU A 219 -3.64 1.17 16.73
C LEU A 219 -4.33 1.79 17.95
N SER A 220 -3.65 2.69 18.67
CA SER A 220 -4.28 3.45 19.76
C SER A 220 -5.36 4.39 19.22
N ALA A 221 -5.08 5.13 18.15
CA ALA A 221 -6.08 5.98 17.50
C ALA A 221 -7.28 5.14 16.99
N VAL A 222 -7.03 4.00 16.34
CA VAL A 222 -8.09 3.07 15.90
C VAL A 222 -8.94 2.58 17.07
N LYS A 223 -8.31 2.25 18.20
CA LYS A 223 -9.02 1.86 19.41
C LYS A 223 -9.93 2.99 19.93
N ASP A 224 -9.46 4.23 19.90
CA ASP A 224 -10.22 5.40 20.33
C ASP A 224 -11.38 5.73 19.37
N MET A 225 -11.28 5.33 18.10
CA MET A 225 -12.39 5.40 17.14
C MET A 225 -13.54 4.42 17.46
N LYS A 226 -13.28 3.36 18.24
CA LYS A 226 -14.24 2.30 18.60
C LYS A 226 -14.99 1.71 17.38
N PRO A 227 -14.29 1.25 16.33
CA PRO A 227 -14.93 0.71 15.14
C PRO A 227 -15.65 -0.61 15.42
N ASP A 228 -16.69 -0.88 14.65
CA ASP A 228 -17.35 -2.19 14.59
C ASP A 228 -16.45 -3.23 13.89
N ILE A 229 -15.60 -2.80 12.95
CA ILE A 229 -14.63 -3.64 12.26
C ILE A 229 -13.37 -2.88 11.83
N VAL A 230 -12.23 -3.57 11.85
CA VAL A 230 -10.97 -3.11 11.26
C VAL A 230 -10.54 -4.12 10.20
N THR A 231 -10.41 -3.70 8.95
CA THR A 231 -9.84 -4.51 7.86
C THR A 231 -8.39 -4.11 7.62
N ILE A 232 -7.50 -5.10 7.63
CA ILE A 232 -6.06 -4.91 7.42
C ILE A 232 -5.63 -5.82 6.29
N VAL A 233 -5.01 -5.24 5.27
CA VAL A 233 -4.38 -5.94 4.15
C VAL A 233 -2.92 -5.54 4.13
N GLU A 234 -2.02 -6.51 4.30
CA GLU A 234 -0.57 -6.31 4.28
C GLU A 234 0.13 -7.35 3.40
N GLN A 235 1.38 -7.08 3.03
CA GLN A 235 2.19 -8.05 2.29
C GLN A 235 2.66 -9.17 3.21
N GLU A 236 2.50 -10.42 2.76
CA GLU A 236 3.03 -11.60 3.46
C GLU A 236 4.52 -11.77 3.11
N ALA A 237 5.39 -11.00 3.76
CA ALA A 237 6.83 -11.04 3.53
C ALA A 237 7.65 -10.60 4.74
N ASN A 238 8.71 -11.34 5.08
CA ASN A 238 9.65 -10.96 6.14
C ASN A 238 10.78 -10.06 5.60
N HIS A 239 10.43 -8.86 5.16
CA HIS A 239 11.39 -7.90 4.59
C HIS A 239 12.03 -6.94 5.60
N ASN A 240 11.74 -7.06 6.89
CA ASN A 240 12.21 -6.12 7.92
C ASN A 240 13.09 -6.78 9.00
N GLY A 241 13.65 -7.97 8.73
CA GLY A 241 14.59 -8.62 9.65
C GLY A 241 15.85 -7.79 9.92
N PRO A 242 16.55 -7.95 11.05
CA PRO A 242 17.70 -7.11 11.41
C PRO A 242 18.94 -7.34 10.52
N VAL A 243 19.13 -8.57 10.04
CA VAL A 243 20.27 -8.97 9.21
C VAL A 243 20.01 -8.63 7.74
N PHE A 244 20.98 -7.96 7.10
CA PHE A 244 20.83 -7.52 5.71
C PHE A 244 20.73 -8.68 4.71
N LEU A 245 21.59 -9.69 4.84
CA LEU A 245 21.61 -10.84 3.94
C LEU A 245 20.29 -11.63 4.01
N ASP A 246 19.72 -11.77 5.20
CA ASP A 246 18.42 -12.43 5.38
C ASP A 246 17.33 -11.63 4.65
N ARG A 247 17.24 -10.31 4.87
CA ARG A 247 16.30 -9.44 4.12
C ARG A 247 16.49 -9.55 2.61
N PHE A 248 17.74 -9.57 2.15
CA PHE A 248 18.06 -9.67 0.72
C PHE A 248 17.58 -11.01 0.14
N THR A 249 17.80 -12.10 0.87
CA THR A 249 17.42 -13.46 0.47
C THR A 249 15.90 -13.59 0.41
N GLU A 250 15.21 -13.19 1.48
CA GLU A 250 13.74 -13.19 1.55
C GLU A 250 13.13 -12.33 0.44
N SER A 251 13.69 -11.13 0.22
CA SER A 251 13.23 -10.24 -0.86
C SER A 251 13.43 -10.85 -2.24
N LEU A 252 14.58 -11.48 -2.49
CA LEU A 252 14.86 -12.12 -3.78
C LEU A 252 13.89 -13.26 -4.04
N HIS A 253 13.56 -14.06 -3.02
CA HIS A 253 12.53 -15.09 -3.12
C HIS A 253 11.15 -14.51 -3.40
N TYR A 254 10.72 -13.51 -2.62
CA TYR A 254 9.41 -12.88 -2.74
C TYR A 254 9.18 -12.28 -4.14
N TYR A 255 10.10 -11.45 -4.64
CA TYR A 255 9.94 -10.78 -5.94
C TYR A 255 10.25 -11.66 -7.15
N SER A 256 10.70 -12.90 -6.93
CA SER A 256 10.89 -13.90 -8.00
C SER A 256 9.68 -14.81 -8.20
N THR A 257 8.64 -14.66 -7.38
CA THR A 257 7.39 -15.44 -7.43
C THR A 257 6.33 -14.68 -8.22
#